data_AF-A0AAD4VRL9-F1
#
_entry.id   AF-A0AAD4VRL9-F1
#
_cell.length_a   1.000
_cell.length_b   1.000
_cell.length_c   1.000
_cell.angle_alpha   90.00
_cell.angle_beta   90.00
_cell.angle_gamma   90.00
#
_symmetry.space_group_name_H-M   'P 1'
#
loop_
_entity.id
_entity.type
_entity.pdbx_description
1 polymer ?
#
loop_
_entity_poly.entity_id
_entity_poly.type
_entity_poly.pdbx_seq_one_letter_code
_entity_poly.pdbx_strand_id
1 'polypeptide(L)'
;MTVNQGEARSVCLFVSSYEEGEYTNTVYEVKFKHGGKVTHEPPVVRNVAKFREGYCRQAARIFNHSKLYSFGDDGGFIVDTETWSKCSSIPPIPASNSPVCAYDKVYYLACRSCFQPIMEPSFQRYDPDKEVCEQMASFPFYDDYDHGMRISGYAVYYGVILFSLYGLRNGNFGVVAFHVSRNNWNRVKVDTSTYCAPPFQGRAVVVDETIYALYGEAEIIAFSFSIDKDNDDFIAYSLSQMFILHGLEFARPTDWCDSHLKVQYLSITTFRIVVGEGGRHMIKTIHSNVHSLDIKGSEWFDLVFCFTLEYGDYEPVEGKSVTSTNTPKQEERNARKLEIEAVKHEEANDVPIGY
;
A
#
# COMPACT_ATOMS: atom_id res chain seq x y z
N MET A 1 -12.30 -1.13 -22.23
CA MET A 1 -12.26 -2.22 -21.24
C MET A 1 -13.66 -2.38 -20.66
N THR A 2 -14.39 -3.42 -21.04
CA THR A 2 -15.74 -3.72 -20.54
C THR A 2 -15.64 -4.12 -19.07
N VAL A 3 -16.12 -3.25 -18.18
CA VAL A 3 -16.17 -3.51 -16.74
C VAL A 3 -17.15 -4.65 -16.49
N ASN A 4 -16.69 -5.74 -15.88
CA ASN A 4 -17.48 -6.90 -15.43
C ASN A 4 -18.74 -6.45 -14.67
N GLN A 5 -19.85 -6.28 -15.40
CA GLN A 5 -21.19 -6.12 -14.85
C GLN A 5 -21.75 -7.53 -14.65
N GLY A 6 -21.70 -8.08 -13.43
CA GLY A 6 -22.42 -9.32 -13.10
C GLY A 6 -21.79 -10.23 -12.05
N GLU A 7 -20.50 -10.13 -11.75
CA GLU A 7 -19.89 -10.96 -10.70
C GLU A 7 -20.13 -10.37 -9.31
N ALA A 8 -20.67 -11.19 -8.41
CA ALA A 8 -20.70 -10.86 -6.99
C ALA A 8 -19.26 -10.72 -6.52
N ARG A 9 -18.90 -9.51 -6.07
CA ARG A 9 -17.58 -9.23 -5.50
C ARG A 9 -17.66 -9.51 -4.01
N SER A 10 -16.66 -10.19 -3.46
CA SER A 10 -16.52 -10.37 -2.02
C SER A 10 -15.31 -9.62 -1.49
N VAL A 11 -15.46 -8.99 -0.32
CA VAL A 11 -14.34 -8.48 0.46
C VAL A 11 -14.27 -9.28 1.74
N CYS A 12 -13.11 -9.88 1.99
CA CYS A 12 -12.78 -10.52 3.24
C CYS A 12 -12.14 -9.49 4.18
N LEU A 13 -12.60 -9.50 5.42
CA LEU A 13 -12.12 -8.67 6.52
C LEU A 13 -11.56 -9.61 7.58
N PHE A 14 -10.28 -9.53 7.84
CA PHE A 14 -9.65 -10.20 8.96
C PHE A 14 -9.59 -9.23 10.14
N VAL A 15 -10.28 -9.58 11.22
CA VAL A 15 -10.36 -8.78 12.43
C VAL A 15 -9.77 -9.53 13.62
N SER A 16 -9.20 -8.77 14.56
CA SER A 16 -8.65 -9.33 15.80
C SER A 16 -9.09 -8.54 17.03
N SER A 17 -9.43 -9.24 18.10
CA SER A 17 -9.82 -8.70 19.41
C SER A 17 -8.69 -8.89 20.41
N TYR A 18 -8.46 -7.90 21.27
CA TYR A 18 -7.47 -8.02 22.35
C TYR A 18 -7.91 -9.03 23.42
N GLU A 19 -9.22 -9.14 23.65
CA GLU A 19 -9.78 -10.11 24.57
C GLU A 19 -9.71 -11.51 23.97
N GLU A 20 -9.06 -12.41 24.71
CA GLU A 20 -8.97 -13.81 24.34
C GLU A 20 -10.33 -14.48 24.50
N GLY A 21 -10.88 -14.97 23.40
CA GLY A 21 -12.17 -15.63 23.36
C GLY A 21 -12.36 -16.48 22.11
N GLU A 22 -13.57 -16.99 21.91
CA GLU A 22 -13.88 -17.79 20.72
C GLU A 22 -13.72 -16.99 19.41
N TYR A 23 -13.78 -15.67 19.49
CA TYR A 23 -13.80 -14.75 18.36
C TYR A 23 -12.54 -13.86 18.30
N THR A 24 -11.46 -14.23 19.02
CA THR A 24 -10.23 -13.43 19.06
C THR A 24 -9.77 -13.06 17.67
N ASN A 25 -9.74 -14.02 16.74
CA ASN A 25 -9.42 -13.77 15.35
C ASN A 25 -10.56 -14.27 14.47
N THR A 26 -11.12 -13.39 13.65
CA THR A 26 -12.33 -13.69 12.90
C THR A 26 -12.22 -13.17 11.47
N VAL A 27 -12.70 -13.98 10.51
CA VAL A 27 -12.84 -13.53 9.13
C VAL A 27 -14.32 -13.33 8.80
N TYR A 28 -14.63 -12.14 8.30
CA TYR A 28 -15.92 -11.80 7.71
C TYR A 28 -15.81 -11.68 6.20
N GLU A 29 -16.77 -12.23 5.47
CA GLU A 29 -16.93 -12.05 4.03
C GLU A 29 -18.14 -11.15 3.78
N VAL A 30 -17.92 -10.05 3.07
CA VAL A 30 -18.96 -9.11 2.68
C VAL A 30 -19.19 -9.25 1.18
N LYS A 31 -20.39 -9.70 0.79
CA LYS A 31 -20.76 -9.88 -0.62
C LYS A 31 -21.55 -8.69 -1.15
N PHE A 32 -21.08 -8.12 -2.25
CA PHE A 32 -21.76 -7.05 -2.97
C PHE A 32 -22.61 -7.64 -4.10
N LYS A 33 -23.93 -7.40 -4.06
CA LYS A 33 -24.81 -7.68 -5.21
C LYS A 33 -24.58 -6.57 -6.27
N HIS A 34 -24.21 -6.94 -7.50
CA HIS A 34 -24.15 -6.00 -8.63
C HIS A 34 -25.21 -6.37 -9.67
N GLY A 35 -26.16 -5.45 -9.94
CA GLY A 35 -27.12 -5.58 -11.04
C GLY A 35 -28.50 -4.97 -10.71
N GLY A 36 -28.84 -3.86 -11.38
CA GLY A 36 -30.20 -3.35 -11.63
C GLY A 36 -31.10 -3.09 -10.42
N LYS A 37 -31.30 -1.78 -10.12
CA LYS A 37 -31.95 -1.16 -8.94
C LYS A 37 -31.04 -1.12 -7.70
N VAL A 38 -30.87 0.08 -7.16
CA VAL A 38 -30.43 0.32 -5.79
C VAL A 38 -31.43 -0.41 -4.89
N THR A 39 -31.09 -1.62 -4.46
CA THR A 39 -31.82 -2.31 -3.41
C THR A 39 -31.32 -1.75 -2.09
N HIS A 40 -32.20 -1.22 -1.24
CA HIS A 40 -31.88 -0.83 0.14
C HIS A 40 -31.58 -2.04 1.05
N GLU A 41 -31.35 -3.23 0.48
CA GLU A 41 -30.97 -4.41 1.25
C GLU A 41 -29.50 -4.28 1.67
N PRO A 42 -29.19 -4.34 2.97
CA PRO A 42 -27.81 -4.30 3.44
C PRO A 42 -27.02 -5.48 2.86
N PRO A 43 -25.76 -5.29 2.42
CA PRO A 43 -24.96 -6.39 1.90
C PRO A 43 -24.73 -7.43 3.00
N VAL A 44 -24.82 -8.70 2.62
CA VAL A 44 -24.77 -9.81 3.57
C VAL A 44 -23.34 -9.95 4.08
N VAL A 45 -23.16 -9.70 5.37
CA VAL A 45 -21.92 -10.03 6.08
C VAL A 45 -22.04 -11.44 6.62
N ARG A 46 -21.12 -12.31 6.22
CA ARG A 46 -21.03 -13.68 6.70
C ARG A 46 -19.76 -13.87 7.50
N ASN A 47 -19.87 -14.43 8.69
CA ASN A 47 -18.72 -15.00 9.39
C ASN A 47 -18.27 -16.27 8.64
N VAL A 48 -17.04 -16.31 8.13
CA VAL A 48 -16.53 -17.44 7.34
C VAL A 48 -15.54 -18.30 8.10
N ALA A 49 -14.81 -17.73 9.05
CA ALA A 49 -13.81 -18.45 9.83
C ALA A 49 -13.59 -17.80 11.20
N LYS A 50 -13.14 -18.59 12.16
CA LYS A 50 -12.75 -18.15 13.51
C LYS A 50 -11.52 -18.93 13.96
N PHE A 51 -10.63 -18.24 14.65
CA PHE A 51 -9.34 -18.73 15.08
C PHE A 51 -9.15 -18.30 16.54
N ARG A 52 -8.95 -19.28 17.43
CA ARG A 52 -8.72 -19.10 18.86
C ARG A 52 -7.22 -19.07 19.12
N GLU A 53 -6.61 -17.96 18.78
CA GLU A 53 -5.18 -17.68 18.93
C GLU A 53 -5.04 -16.29 19.52
N GLY A 54 -3.84 -15.94 19.99
CA GLY A 54 -3.57 -14.63 20.55
C GLY A 54 -3.95 -13.49 19.61
N TYR A 55 -4.05 -12.29 20.18
CA TYR A 55 -4.34 -11.09 19.42
C TYR A 55 -3.32 -10.89 18.29
N CYS A 56 -3.83 -10.74 17.07
CA CYS A 56 -3.06 -10.51 15.86
C CYS A 56 -3.02 -9.02 15.56
N ARG A 57 -1.82 -8.46 15.50
CA ARG A 57 -1.62 -7.02 15.21
C ARG A 57 -1.52 -6.74 13.73
N GLN A 58 -1.03 -7.70 12.96
CA GLN A 58 -0.69 -7.54 11.55
C GLN A 58 -1.05 -8.80 10.79
N ALA A 59 -1.35 -8.65 9.51
CA ALA A 59 -1.52 -9.76 8.60
C ALA A 59 -1.04 -9.38 7.20
N ALA A 60 -0.68 -10.39 6.42
CA ALA A 60 -0.17 -10.24 5.08
C ALA A 60 -0.68 -11.41 4.23
N ARG A 61 -1.10 -11.14 2.99
CA ARG A 61 -1.63 -12.16 2.08
C ARG A 61 -0.64 -12.40 0.94
N ILE A 62 -0.51 -13.67 0.56
CA ILE A 62 0.10 -14.05 -0.70
C ILE A 62 -0.98 -14.73 -1.54
N PHE A 63 -1.54 -13.98 -2.49
CA PHE A 63 -2.62 -14.46 -3.35
C PHE A 63 -2.27 -15.76 -4.08
N ASN A 64 -1.07 -15.83 -4.69
CA ASN A 64 -0.67 -16.97 -5.52
C ASN A 64 -0.56 -18.29 -4.74
N HIS A 65 -0.47 -18.22 -3.41
CA HIS A 65 -0.37 -19.38 -2.54
C HIS A 65 -1.67 -19.62 -1.77
N SER A 66 -2.71 -18.82 -1.99
CA SER A 66 -3.96 -18.84 -1.23
C SER A 66 -3.72 -18.81 0.29
N LYS A 67 -2.74 -18.02 0.74
CA LYS A 67 -2.34 -17.96 2.16
C LYS A 67 -2.48 -16.57 2.74
N LEU A 68 -3.09 -16.51 3.92
CA LEU A 68 -3.09 -15.36 4.81
C LEU A 68 -2.17 -15.67 6.00
N TYR A 69 -1.14 -14.85 6.17
CA TYR A 69 -0.20 -14.91 7.28
C TYR A 69 -0.68 -13.92 8.33
N SER A 70 -1.00 -14.41 9.51
CA SER A 70 -1.43 -13.60 10.65
C SER A 70 -0.33 -13.58 11.70
N PHE A 71 0.00 -12.39 12.20
CA PHE A 71 1.13 -12.16 13.09
C PHE A 71 0.61 -11.65 14.44
N GLY A 72 0.83 -12.45 15.48
CA GLY A 72 0.39 -12.20 16.85
C GLY A 72 1.51 -12.36 17.87
N ASP A 73 1.21 -11.96 19.11
CA ASP A 73 2.18 -12.00 20.23
C ASP A 73 2.63 -13.44 20.57
N ASP A 74 1.89 -14.46 20.11
CA ASP A 74 2.15 -15.90 20.28
C ASP A 74 2.90 -16.56 19.12
N GLY A 75 3.36 -15.78 18.14
CA GLY A 75 4.02 -16.29 16.93
C GLY A 75 3.07 -16.47 15.73
N GLY A 76 1.79 -16.17 15.89
CA GLY A 76 0.85 -16.08 14.76
C GLY A 76 0.51 -17.43 14.11
N PHE A 77 -0.17 -17.39 12.98
CA PHE A 77 -0.64 -18.57 12.25
C PHE A 77 -0.83 -18.28 10.76
N ILE A 78 -0.86 -19.34 9.95
CA ILE A 78 -1.15 -19.26 8.52
C ILE A 78 -2.52 -19.88 8.27
N VAL A 79 -3.33 -19.20 7.46
CA VAL A 79 -4.66 -19.66 7.03
C VAL A 79 -4.65 -19.86 5.52
N ASP A 80 -5.19 -21.00 5.09
CA ASP A 80 -5.53 -21.25 3.70
C ASP A 80 -6.84 -20.51 3.36
N THR A 81 -6.81 -19.59 2.41
CA THR A 81 -7.94 -18.70 2.08
C THR A 81 -9.00 -19.37 1.21
N GLU A 82 -8.72 -20.55 0.64
CA GLU A 82 -9.71 -21.32 -0.13
C GLU A 82 -10.60 -22.15 0.77
N THR A 83 -9.99 -22.78 1.77
CA THR A 83 -10.64 -23.71 2.71
C THR A 83 -10.97 -23.06 4.06
N TRP A 84 -10.38 -21.90 4.34
CA TRP A 84 -10.39 -21.24 5.66
C TRP A 84 -9.87 -22.14 6.79
N SER A 85 -8.98 -23.06 6.45
CA SER A 85 -8.35 -23.97 7.40
C SER A 85 -6.98 -23.45 7.84
N LYS A 86 -6.60 -23.76 9.08
CA LYS A 86 -5.28 -23.43 9.61
C LYS A 86 -4.23 -24.36 8.99
N CYS A 87 -3.14 -23.79 8.48
CA CYS A 87 -2.01 -24.58 8.04
C CYS A 87 -1.22 -25.10 9.26
N SER A 88 -0.55 -26.25 9.11
CA SER A 88 0.32 -26.79 10.16
C SER A 88 1.56 -25.94 10.44
N SER A 89 1.97 -25.14 9.46
CA SER A 89 3.15 -24.26 9.55
C SER A 89 2.78 -22.95 10.25
N ILE A 90 3.70 -22.49 11.11
CA ILE A 90 3.62 -21.18 11.76
C ILE A 90 4.36 -20.17 10.85
N PRO A 91 3.95 -18.90 10.80
CA PRO A 91 4.72 -17.89 10.08
C PRO A 91 6.14 -17.82 10.68
N PRO A 92 7.18 -17.66 9.85
CA PRO A 92 8.53 -17.46 10.35
C PRO A 92 8.64 -16.04 10.91
N ILE A 93 8.36 -15.88 12.20
CA ILE A 93 8.39 -14.57 12.88
C ILE A 93 9.59 -14.50 13.82
N PRO A 94 10.52 -13.56 13.61
CA PRO A 94 11.27 -12.94 14.69
C PRO A 94 10.39 -11.90 15.39
N ALA A 95 10.35 -11.92 16.72
CA ALA A 95 9.57 -10.98 17.52
C ALA A 95 9.87 -9.51 17.12
N SER A 96 8.84 -8.65 17.10
CA SER A 96 8.93 -7.20 16.82
C SER A 96 9.20 -6.78 15.37
N ASN A 97 8.76 -7.56 14.37
CA ASN A 97 8.89 -7.23 12.95
C ASN A 97 7.57 -6.79 12.33
N SER A 98 7.62 -5.85 11.37
CA SER A 98 6.47 -5.47 10.54
C SER A 98 6.55 -6.20 9.19
N PRO A 99 5.58 -7.07 8.86
CA PRO A 99 5.56 -7.83 7.62
C PRO A 99 5.04 -6.98 6.46
N VAL A 100 5.64 -7.17 5.29
CA VAL A 100 5.24 -6.57 4.02
C VAL A 100 5.22 -7.65 2.95
N CYS A 101 4.15 -7.75 2.17
CA CYS A 101 4.10 -8.65 1.02
C CYS A 101 4.56 -7.93 -0.24
N ALA A 102 5.49 -8.55 -0.95
CA ALA A 102 5.93 -8.12 -2.26
C ALA A 102 6.49 -9.31 -3.04
N TYR A 103 6.23 -9.39 -4.33
CA TYR A 103 6.76 -10.37 -5.27
C TYR A 103 6.60 -11.82 -4.78
N ASP A 104 5.39 -12.14 -4.29
CA ASP A 104 4.99 -13.42 -3.69
C ASP A 104 5.83 -13.86 -2.48
N LYS A 105 6.44 -12.91 -1.78
CA LYS A 105 7.29 -13.15 -0.61
C LYS A 105 6.87 -12.24 0.54
N VAL A 106 7.20 -12.66 1.76
CA VAL A 106 7.01 -11.85 2.96
C VAL A 106 8.34 -11.25 3.38
N TYR A 107 8.41 -9.94 3.46
CA TYR A 107 9.55 -9.19 3.96
C TYR A 107 9.28 -8.76 5.39
N TYR A 108 10.27 -8.94 6.27
CA TYR A 108 10.19 -8.60 7.67
C TYR A 108 11.21 -7.52 7.99
N LEU A 109 10.74 -6.32 8.29
CA LEU A 109 11.58 -5.23 8.79
C LEU A 109 11.45 -5.14 10.31
N ALA A 110 12.58 -5.26 11.00
CA ALA A 110 12.61 -5.12 12.44
C ALA A 110 12.20 -3.70 12.84
N CYS A 111 11.30 -3.61 13.81
CA CYS A 111 10.91 -2.34 14.42
C CYS A 111 11.55 -2.28 15.81
N ARG A 112 12.22 -1.16 16.13
CA ARG A 112 12.68 -0.91 17.50
C ARG A 112 11.44 -0.87 18.40
N SER A 113 11.36 -1.81 19.33
CA SER A 113 10.47 -1.68 20.47
C SER A 113 11.11 -0.71 21.47
N CYS A 114 10.29 0.04 22.21
CA CYS A 114 10.74 1.04 23.19
C CYS A 114 11.70 0.51 24.26
N PHE A 115 11.90 -0.81 24.36
CA PHE A 115 12.60 -1.46 25.47
C PHE A 115 13.67 -2.47 25.06
N GLN A 116 13.91 -2.72 23.76
CA GLN A 116 14.89 -3.73 23.33
C GLN A 116 15.76 -3.23 22.16
N PRO A 117 17.07 -3.56 22.16
CA PRO A 117 17.93 -3.33 21.01
C PRO A 117 17.43 -4.16 19.82
N ILE A 118 17.70 -3.68 18.59
CA ILE A 118 17.40 -4.44 17.38
C ILE A 118 18.27 -5.68 17.41
N MET A 119 17.64 -6.86 17.40
CA MET A 119 18.35 -8.10 17.17
C MET A 119 18.57 -8.24 15.66
N GLU A 120 19.81 -8.48 15.24
CA GLU A 120 20.07 -8.89 13.87
C GLU A 120 19.48 -10.31 13.63
N PRO A 121 18.96 -10.58 12.43
CA PRO A 121 18.95 -9.71 11.26
C PRO A 121 17.85 -8.63 11.31
N SER A 122 18.20 -7.40 10.94
CA SER A 122 17.26 -6.28 10.92
C SER A 122 16.28 -6.30 9.73
N PHE A 123 16.58 -7.08 8.68
CA PHE A 123 15.69 -7.28 7.53
C PHE A 123 15.79 -8.70 6.99
N GLN A 124 14.65 -9.34 6.77
CA GLN A 124 14.56 -10.72 6.26
C GLN A 124 13.50 -10.87 5.19
N ARG A 125 13.63 -11.93 4.38
CA ARG A 125 12.65 -12.32 3.38
C ARG A 125 12.34 -13.80 3.53
N TYR A 126 11.07 -14.12 3.68
CA TYR A 126 10.57 -15.48 3.61
C TYR A 126 10.06 -15.80 2.22
N ASP A 127 10.58 -16.88 1.65
CA ASP A 127 10.16 -17.49 0.40
C ASP A 127 9.28 -18.71 0.72
N PRO A 128 7.96 -18.63 0.50
CA PRO A 128 7.07 -19.72 0.84
C PRO A 128 7.15 -20.92 -0.10
N ASP A 129 7.73 -20.79 -1.31
CA ASP A 129 7.93 -21.92 -2.23
C ASP A 129 9.06 -22.82 -1.74
N LYS A 130 10.08 -22.20 -1.15
CA LYS A 130 11.25 -22.91 -0.61
C LYS A 130 11.12 -23.21 0.87
N GLU A 131 10.17 -22.55 1.54
CA GLU A 131 10.02 -22.53 2.99
C GLU A 131 11.31 -22.04 3.71
N VAL A 132 12.04 -21.12 3.09
CA VAL A 132 13.31 -20.59 3.62
C VAL A 132 13.17 -19.12 3.99
N CYS A 133 13.72 -18.76 5.14
CA CYS A 133 13.94 -17.36 5.53
C CYS A 133 15.39 -16.96 5.23
N GLU A 134 15.55 -15.96 4.38
CA GLU A 134 16.85 -15.42 3.98
C GLU A 134 17.10 -14.06 4.64
N GLN A 135 18.31 -13.85 5.14
CA GLN A 135 18.75 -12.52 5.59
C GLN A 135 18.98 -11.61 4.39
N MET A 136 18.37 -10.43 4.42
CA MET A 136 18.56 -9.39 3.40
C MET A 136 19.59 -8.36 3.90
N ALA A 137 19.93 -7.37 3.06
CA ALA A 137 20.76 -6.26 3.52
C ALA A 137 20.10 -5.57 4.73
N SER A 138 20.87 -5.40 5.81
CA SER A 138 20.42 -4.77 7.05
C SER A 138 19.95 -3.33 6.80
N PHE A 139 18.89 -2.93 7.50
CA PHE A 139 18.33 -1.59 7.35
C PHE A 139 19.25 -0.54 7.99
N PRO A 140 19.80 0.43 7.23
CA PRO A 140 20.86 1.30 7.74
C PRO A 140 20.36 2.61 8.37
N PHE A 141 19.06 2.90 8.31
CA PHE A 141 18.52 4.23 8.66
C PHE A 141 17.82 4.28 10.02
N TYR A 142 18.09 3.35 10.93
CA TYR A 142 17.45 3.32 12.25
C TYR A 142 17.70 4.59 13.07
N ASP A 143 18.86 5.22 12.93
CA ASP A 143 19.22 6.41 13.73
C ASP A 143 18.59 7.70 13.19
N ASP A 144 17.99 7.67 11.99
CA ASP A 144 17.18 8.79 11.47
C ASP A 144 15.82 8.91 12.21
N TYR A 145 15.43 7.85 12.93
CA TYR A 145 14.17 7.75 13.66
C TYR A 145 14.43 7.49 15.16
N ASP A 146 13.46 7.85 16.00
CA ASP A 146 13.53 7.48 17.42
C ASP A 146 13.29 5.97 17.64
N HIS A 147 13.39 5.53 18.90
CA HIS A 147 13.14 4.14 19.31
C HIS A 147 11.72 3.62 19.02
N GLY A 148 10.83 4.45 18.44
CA GLY A 148 9.47 4.11 18.08
C GLY A 148 9.23 4.09 16.57
N MET A 149 10.26 3.92 15.74
CA MET A 149 10.11 3.80 14.27
C MET A 149 9.07 2.73 13.91
N ARG A 150 8.09 3.10 13.09
CA ARG A 150 7.05 2.20 12.57
C ARG A 150 6.83 2.39 11.09
N ILE A 151 6.44 1.30 10.43
CA ILE A 151 5.96 1.33 9.05
C ILE A 151 4.49 1.80 9.10
N SER A 152 4.21 2.91 8.46
CA SER A 152 2.83 3.40 8.27
C SER A 152 2.20 2.84 7.01
N GLY A 153 3.00 2.55 5.98
CA GLY A 153 2.54 2.00 4.72
C GLY A 153 3.69 1.53 3.83
N TYR A 154 3.36 0.86 2.73
CA TYR A 154 4.33 0.43 1.73
C TYR A 154 3.74 0.43 0.32
N ALA A 155 4.61 0.48 -0.69
CA ALA A 155 4.23 0.35 -2.10
C ALA A 155 5.20 -0.61 -2.80
N VAL A 156 4.68 -1.42 -3.72
CA VAL A 156 5.50 -2.31 -4.56
C VAL A 156 5.57 -1.69 -5.96
N TYR A 157 6.74 -1.28 -6.41
CA TYR A 157 6.95 -0.54 -7.66
C TYR A 157 8.13 -1.12 -8.44
N TYR A 158 7.85 -1.87 -9.53
CA TYR A 158 8.82 -2.31 -10.53
C TYR A 158 10.23 -2.70 -9.99
N GLY A 159 10.30 -3.75 -9.18
CA GLY A 159 11.56 -4.24 -8.57
C GLY A 159 12.01 -3.52 -7.29
N VAL A 160 11.24 -2.53 -6.83
CA VAL A 160 11.48 -1.74 -5.62
C VAL A 160 10.32 -1.91 -4.64
N ILE A 161 10.62 -1.91 -3.35
CA ILE A 161 9.64 -1.80 -2.28
C ILE A 161 9.87 -0.47 -1.57
N LEU A 162 8.85 0.39 -1.57
CA LEU A 162 8.86 1.64 -0.83
C LEU A 162 8.24 1.43 0.54
N PHE A 163 8.89 1.94 1.57
CA PHE A 163 8.38 1.93 2.94
C PHE A 163 8.15 3.37 3.41
N SER A 164 6.92 3.67 3.79
CA SER A 164 6.53 4.93 4.45
C SER A 164 6.72 4.75 5.95
N LEU A 165 7.65 5.52 6.53
CA LEU A 165 8.10 5.38 7.91
C LEU A 165 7.72 6.61 8.73
N TYR A 166 7.45 6.40 10.02
CA TYR A 166 7.28 7.48 10.99
C TYR A 166 7.92 7.16 12.35
N GLY A 167 8.47 8.19 13.01
CA GLY A 167 8.96 8.14 14.39
C GLY A 167 7.95 8.73 15.39
N LEU A 168 7.79 8.10 16.55
CA LEU A 168 6.74 8.43 17.52
C LEU A 168 6.99 9.70 18.34
N ARG A 169 8.24 10.05 18.62
CA ARG A 169 8.63 11.18 19.49
C ARG A 169 8.91 12.46 18.72
N ASN A 170 9.57 12.35 17.57
CA ASN A 170 10.04 13.52 16.84
C ASN A 170 9.13 13.91 15.67
N GLY A 171 8.11 13.10 15.34
CA GLY A 171 7.29 13.32 14.16
C GLY A 171 8.10 13.25 12.86
N ASN A 172 9.23 12.54 12.88
CA ASN A 172 10.07 12.35 11.69
C ASN A 172 9.32 11.41 10.73
N PHE A 173 9.08 11.89 9.52
CA PHE A 173 8.45 11.11 8.45
C PHE A 173 9.43 10.96 7.28
N GLY A 174 9.41 9.79 6.64
CA GLY A 174 10.28 9.54 5.50
C GLY A 174 9.83 8.37 4.64
N VAL A 175 10.39 8.31 3.44
CA VAL A 175 10.26 7.16 2.55
C VAL A 175 11.64 6.60 2.26
N VAL A 176 11.75 5.29 2.31
CA VAL A 176 12.97 4.55 1.96
C VAL A 176 12.62 3.49 0.92
N ALA A 177 13.57 3.20 0.04
CA ALA A 177 13.42 2.23 -1.02
C ALA A 177 14.35 1.04 -0.78
N PHE A 178 13.81 -0.18 -0.86
CA PHE A 178 14.58 -1.40 -0.96
C PHE A 178 14.54 -1.92 -2.39
N HIS A 179 15.69 -2.03 -3.04
CA HIS A 179 15.79 -2.59 -4.38
C HIS A 179 15.99 -4.10 -4.28
N VAL A 180 15.02 -4.88 -4.78
CA VAL A 180 14.95 -6.31 -4.52
C VAL A 180 16.11 -7.08 -5.17
N SER A 181 16.38 -6.85 -6.45
CA SER A 181 17.45 -7.55 -7.19
C SER A 181 18.86 -7.12 -6.76
N ARG A 182 19.05 -5.86 -6.39
CA ARG A 182 20.33 -5.34 -5.87
C ARG A 182 20.56 -5.61 -4.39
N ASN A 183 19.52 -6.04 -3.67
CA ASN A 183 19.55 -6.26 -2.22
C ASN A 183 20.16 -5.08 -1.47
N ASN A 184 19.67 -3.85 -1.73
CA ASN A 184 20.20 -2.65 -1.09
C ASN A 184 19.11 -1.64 -0.73
N TRP A 185 19.46 -0.76 0.22
CA TRP A 185 18.60 0.30 0.72
C TRP A 185 19.03 1.65 0.17
N ASN A 186 18.06 2.48 -0.17
CA ASN A 186 18.29 3.82 -0.68
C ASN A 186 17.31 4.80 -0.04
N ARG A 187 17.78 6.02 0.20
CA ARG A 187 16.90 7.10 0.62
C ARG A 187 16.07 7.57 -0.57
N VAL A 188 14.82 7.93 -0.30
CA VAL A 188 13.94 8.53 -1.30
C VAL A 188 13.82 10.01 -1.01
N LYS A 189 14.14 10.85 -1.98
CA LYS A 189 13.88 12.28 -1.90
C LYS A 189 12.38 12.50 -2.04
N VAL A 190 11.73 12.95 -0.97
CA VAL A 190 10.29 13.22 -0.98
C VAL A 190 10.07 14.71 -1.22
N ASP A 191 9.40 15.06 -2.32
CA ASP A 191 8.95 16.42 -2.61
C ASP A 191 7.49 16.55 -2.14
N THR A 192 7.32 16.68 -0.82
CA THR A 192 6.02 16.97 -0.21
C THR A 192 6.08 18.32 0.49
N SER A 193 5.07 19.14 0.24
CA SER A 193 4.96 20.49 0.79
C SER A 193 4.53 20.55 2.27
N THR A 194 4.29 19.41 2.91
CA THR A 194 3.66 19.33 4.25
C THR A 194 4.22 18.18 5.07
N TYR A 195 5.13 18.50 6.00
CA TYR A 195 5.81 17.57 6.92
C TYR A 195 4.99 17.17 8.16
N CYS A 196 3.67 17.33 8.15
CA CYS A 196 2.85 17.12 9.37
C CYS A 196 2.26 15.71 9.50
N ALA A 197 2.46 14.82 8.52
CA ALA A 197 1.87 13.49 8.49
C ALA A 197 2.78 12.51 7.71
N PRO A 198 2.66 11.18 7.94
CA PRO A 198 3.34 10.20 7.12
C PRO A 198 2.93 10.36 5.64
N PRO A 199 3.85 10.17 4.68
CA PRO A 199 3.57 10.36 3.25
C PRO A 199 2.38 9.56 2.76
N PHE A 200 2.24 8.32 3.24
CA PHE A 200 1.05 7.51 3.02
C PHE A 200 0.94 6.35 4.02
N GLN A 201 -0.26 5.77 4.11
CA GLN A 201 -0.61 4.70 5.04
C GLN A 201 -1.13 3.45 4.31
N GLY A 202 -0.97 2.30 4.95
CA GLY A 202 -1.41 1.00 4.43
C GLY A 202 -0.65 0.58 3.17
N ARG A 203 -1.20 -0.40 2.44
CA ARG A 203 -0.65 -0.82 1.16
C ARG A 203 -1.13 0.14 0.06
N ALA A 204 -0.18 0.81 -0.58
CA ALA A 204 -0.45 1.64 -1.75
C ALA A 204 -0.66 0.77 -3.00
N VAL A 205 -1.46 1.26 -3.93
CA VAL A 205 -1.72 0.63 -5.22
C VAL A 205 -0.99 1.41 -6.30
N VAL A 206 -0.14 0.73 -7.06
CA VAL A 206 0.51 1.31 -8.23
C VAL A 206 -0.36 1.01 -9.45
N VAL A 207 -0.66 2.01 -10.27
CA VAL A 207 -1.35 1.84 -11.55
C VAL A 207 -0.57 2.61 -12.59
N ASP A 208 -0.07 1.90 -13.59
CA ASP A 208 0.90 2.42 -14.56
C ASP A 208 2.10 3.04 -13.82
N GLU A 209 2.29 4.35 -13.89
CA GLU A 209 3.40 5.08 -13.24
C GLU A 209 2.97 5.86 -11.98
N THR A 210 1.71 5.74 -11.58
CA THR A 210 1.14 6.50 -10.45
C THR A 210 0.93 5.61 -9.24
N ILE A 211 1.40 6.05 -8.09
CA ILE A 211 1.18 5.40 -6.79
C ILE A 211 0.00 6.10 -6.11
N TYR A 212 -1.07 5.36 -5.85
CA TYR A 212 -2.23 5.81 -5.08
C TYR A 212 -2.19 5.21 -3.68
N ALA A 213 -2.33 6.05 -2.66
CA ALA A 213 -2.25 5.59 -1.29
C ALA A 213 -3.21 6.34 -0.37
N LEU A 214 -3.53 5.73 0.78
CA LEU A 214 -4.33 6.38 1.80
C LEU A 214 -3.52 7.51 2.45
N TYR A 215 -4.17 8.67 2.63
CA TYR A 215 -3.60 9.84 3.27
C TYR A 215 -4.59 10.44 4.26
N GLY A 216 -4.10 10.77 5.46
CA GLY A 216 -4.94 11.27 6.55
C GLY A 216 -6.07 10.29 6.91
N GLU A 217 -7.22 10.84 7.29
CA GLU A 217 -8.38 10.03 7.70
C GLU A 217 -9.24 9.56 6.53
N ALA A 218 -9.19 10.25 5.39
CA ALA A 218 -10.26 10.16 4.40
C ALA A 218 -9.87 10.53 2.96
N GLU A 219 -8.58 10.57 2.64
CA GLU A 219 -8.11 11.07 1.34
C GLU A 219 -7.24 10.04 0.63
N ILE A 220 -7.20 10.14 -0.71
CA ILE A 220 -6.26 9.38 -1.51
C ILE A 220 -5.25 10.35 -2.09
N ILE A 221 -3.98 10.13 -1.80
CA ILE A 221 -2.87 10.88 -2.38
C ILE A 221 -2.31 10.11 -3.58
N ALA A 222 -1.94 10.85 -4.62
CA ALA A 222 -1.26 10.31 -5.80
C ALA A 222 0.19 10.81 -5.83
N PHE A 223 1.11 9.91 -6.10
CA PHE A 223 2.53 10.19 -6.28
C PHE A 223 3.05 9.70 -7.63
N SER A 224 4.00 10.43 -8.18
CA SER A 224 4.90 9.93 -9.20
C SER A 224 6.21 9.50 -8.55
N PHE A 225 6.71 8.33 -8.93
CA PHE A 225 7.99 7.81 -8.45
C PHE A 225 9.00 7.74 -9.59
N SER A 226 10.17 8.35 -9.38
CA SER A 226 11.25 8.37 -10.36
C SER A 226 12.48 7.63 -9.85
N ILE A 227 13.17 7.02 -10.80
CA ILE A 227 14.36 6.21 -10.60
C ILE A 227 15.41 6.75 -11.57
N ASP A 228 16.31 7.57 -11.06
CA ASP A 228 17.41 8.12 -11.85
C ASP A 228 18.64 7.23 -11.65
N LYS A 229 19.08 6.60 -12.73
CA LYS A 229 20.34 5.83 -12.75
C LYS A 229 21.46 6.79 -13.10
N ASP A 230 22.26 7.16 -12.12
CA ASP A 230 23.51 7.88 -12.40
C ASP A 230 24.54 6.92 -13.03
N ASN A 231 25.53 7.49 -13.70
CA ASN A 231 26.59 6.73 -14.39
C ASN A 231 27.46 5.87 -13.46
N ASP A 232 27.38 6.08 -12.13
CA ASP A 232 28.26 5.48 -11.11
C ASP A 232 27.55 4.42 -10.23
N ASP A 233 26.68 3.59 -10.81
CA ASP A 233 25.89 2.54 -10.13
C ASP A 233 24.93 3.01 -9.02
N PHE A 234 24.98 4.28 -8.63
CA PHE A 234 24.08 4.92 -7.69
C PHE A 234 22.72 5.14 -8.33
N ILE A 235 21.67 4.70 -7.64
CA ILE A 235 20.29 4.96 -8.05
C ILE A 235 19.71 6.01 -7.11
N ALA A 236 19.40 7.17 -7.67
CA ALA A 236 18.64 8.19 -6.97
C ALA A 236 17.14 7.90 -7.12
N TYR A 237 16.43 7.92 -5.99
CA TYR A 237 15.00 7.76 -5.95
C TYR A 237 14.33 9.05 -5.53
N SER A 238 13.27 9.45 -6.23
CA SER A 238 12.44 10.56 -5.76
C SER A 238 10.95 10.26 -5.87
N LEU A 239 10.21 10.73 -4.88
CA LEU A 239 8.77 10.60 -4.76
C LEU A 239 8.18 12.02 -4.75
N SER A 240 7.44 12.35 -5.80
CA SER A 240 6.82 13.66 -5.94
C SER A 240 5.32 13.56 -5.78
N GLN A 241 4.74 14.39 -4.92
CA GLN A 241 3.29 14.48 -4.79
C GLN A 241 2.70 15.07 -6.08
N MET A 242 1.73 14.38 -6.67
CA MET A 242 1.03 14.85 -7.86
C MET A 242 -0.21 15.65 -7.48
N PHE A 243 -1.14 15.01 -6.77
CA PHE A 243 -2.41 15.61 -6.35
C PHE A 243 -3.03 14.81 -5.20
N ILE A 244 -3.94 15.45 -4.47
CA ILE A 244 -4.77 14.80 -3.45
C ILE A 244 -6.20 14.73 -4.01
N LEU A 245 -6.78 13.55 -3.93
CA LEU A 245 -8.15 13.29 -4.30
C LEU A 245 -9.02 13.39 -3.05
N HIS A 246 -9.77 14.48 -2.97
CA HIS A 246 -10.78 14.70 -1.94
C HIS A 246 -12.14 14.10 -2.35
N GLY A 247 -13.08 14.10 -1.41
CA GLY A 247 -14.46 13.71 -1.68
C GLY A 247 -14.72 12.21 -1.56
N LEU A 248 -13.88 11.49 -0.80
CA LEU A 248 -14.22 10.14 -0.38
C LEU A 248 -15.38 10.24 0.62
N GLU A 249 -16.57 9.88 0.16
CA GLU A 249 -17.78 9.88 0.96
C GLU A 249 -17.96 8.51 1.63
N PHE A 250 -17.99 8.50 2.97
CA PHE A 250 -18.25 7.30 3.75
C PHE A 250 -19.63 7.39 4.38
N ALA A 251 -20.40 6.32 4.26
CA ALA A 251 -21.57 6.13 5.07
C ALA A 251 -21.13 6.05 6.55
N ARG A 252 -21.82 6.82 7.40
CA ARG A 252 -21.63 6.83 8.85
C ARG A 252 -22.83 6.19 9.52
N PRO A 253 -22.66 5.48 10.65
CA PRO A 253 -23.80 5.02 11.43
C PRO A 253 -24.62 6.22 11.90
N THR A 254 -25.94 6.17 11.71
CA THR A 254 -26.87 7.26 12.08
C THR A 254 -27.10 7.36 13.59
N ASP A 255 -26.90 6.27 14.33
CA ASP A 255 -27.07 6.21 15.78
C ASP A 255 -25.78 5.72 16.44
N TRP A 256 -24.95 6.66 16.90
CA TRP A 256 -23.69 6.37 17.60
C TRP A 256 -23.90 5.90 19.05
N CYS A 257 -25.13 5.95 19.57
CA CYS A 257 -25.35 5.88 21.01
C CYS A 257 -26.47 4.90 21.37
N ASP A 258 -26.12 3.62 21.45
CA ASP A 258 -26.77 2.72 22.41
C ASP A 258 -25.66 1.94 23.10
N SER A 259 -25.34 2.36 24.33
CA SER A 259 -24.25 1.86 25.19
C SER A 259 -24.41 0.39 25.62
N HIS A 260 -25.36 -0.32 25.02
CA HIS A 260 -25.65 -1.73 25.23
C HIS A 260 -25.36 -2.61 24.00
N LEU A 261 -24.90 -2.03 22.88
CA LEU A 261 -24.69 -2.79 21.65
C LEU A 261 -23.39 -3.57 21.67
N LYS A 262 -23.52 -4.90 21.64
CA LYS A 262 -22.46 -5.85 21.24
C LYS A 262 -22.20 -5.79 19.73
N VAL A 263 -22.08 -4.59 19.17
CA VAL A 263 -21.96 -4.39 17.72
C VAL A 263 -20.95 -3.29 17.43
N GLN A 264 -20.03 -3.55 16.50
CA GLN A 264 -19.11 -2.57 15.94
C GLN A 264 -19.45 -2.33 14.47
N TYR A 265 -19.46 -1.07 14.06
CA TYR A 265 -19.81 -0.68 12.70
C TYR A 265 -18.57 -0.52 11.83
N LEU A 266 -18.59 -1.12 10.63
CA LEU A 266 -17.57 -0.93 9.60
C LEU A 266 -18.17 -0.25 8.37
N SER A 267 -17.47 0.74 7.82
CA SER A 267 -17.82 1.35 6.56
C SER A 267 -16.94 0.78 5.44
N ILE A 268 -17.55 0.23 4.40
CA ILE A 268 -16.83 -0.24 3.21
C ILE A 268 -17.21 0.66 2.05
N THR A 269 -16.20 1.36 1.52
CA THR A 269 -16.37 2.31 0.42
C THR A 269 -15.63 1.80 -0.81
N THR A 270 -16.38 1.61 -1.90
CA THR A 270 -15.82 1.33 -3.23
C THR A 270 -15.92 2.60 -4.05
N PHE A 271 -14.80 3.03 -4.63
CA PHE A 271 -14.71 4.21 -5.47
C PHE A 271 -13.99 3.92 -6.77
N ARG A 272 -14.10 4.84 -7.74
CA ARG A 272 -13.25 4.87 -8.94
C ARG A 272 -12.51 6.18 -9.00
N ILE A 273 -11.30 6.12 -9.49
CA ILE A 273 -10.57 7.31 -9.91
C ILE A 273 -10.94 7.54 -11.37
N VAL A 274 -11.43 8.74 -11.68
CA VAL A 274 -11.86 9.14 -13.03
C VAL A 274 -11.24 10.49 -13.39
N VAL A 275 -11.11 10.76 -14.68
CA VAL A 275 -10.68 12.06 -15.18
C VAL A 275 -11.93 12.89 -15.47
N GLY A 276 -12.13 13.95 -14.71
CA GLY A 276 -13.26 14.87 -14.88
C GLY A 276 -13.02 15.92 -15.96
N GLU A 277 -13.98 16.83 -16.11
CA GLU A 277 -13.87 17.95 -17.05
C GLU A 277 -12.62 18.80 -16.78
N GLY A 278 -11.86 19.09 -17.84
CA GLY A 278 -10.58 19.80 -17.76
C GLY A 278 -9.38 18.92 -17.41
N GLY A 279 -9.48 17.59 -17.48
CA GLY A 279 -8.34 16.68 -17.32
C GLY A 279 -7.93 16.41 -15.87
N ARG A 280 -8.75 16.83 -14.89
CA ARG A 280 -8.44 16.67 -13.46
C ARG A 280 -8.88 15.30 -12.95
N HIS A 281 -7.98 14.59 -12.28
CA HIS A 281 -8.32 13.34 -11.58
C HIS A 281 -9.26 13.64 -10.40
N MET A 282 -10.28 12.82 -10.23
CA MET A 282 -11.27 12.92 -9.16
C MET A 282 -11.71 11.53 -8.69
N ILE A 283 -12.15 11.45 -7.45
CA ILE A 283 -12.81 10.26 -6.91
C ILE A 283 -14.30 10.32 -7.23
N LYS A 284 -14.82 9.20 -7.73
CA LYS A 284 -16.25 8.94 -7.81
C LYS A 284 -16.57 7.74 -6.93
N THR A 285 -17.20 8.00 -5.78
CA THR A 285 -17.76 6.93 -4.94
C THR A 285 -18.79 6.14 -5.75
N ILE A 286 -18.61 4.83 -5.83
CA ILE A 286 -19.59 3.94 -6.47
C ILE A 286 -20.62 3.50 -5.43
N HIS A 287 -20.13 3.03 -4.28
CA HIS A 287 -20.94 2.52 -3.18
C HIS A 287 -20.21 2.79 -1.86
N SER A 288 -20.96 3.15 -0.83
CA SER A 288 -20.48 3.17 0.55
C SER A 288 -21.56 2.58 1.44
N ASN A 289 -21.24 1.56 2.22
CA ASN A 289 -22.19 0.85 3.07
C ASN A 289 -21.64 0.72 4.48
N VAL A 290 -22.53 0.87 5.48
CA VAL A 290 -22.23 0.56 6.87
C VAL A 290 -22.70 -0.86 7.20
N HIS A 291 -21.83 -1.60 7.87
CA HIS A 291 -22.05 -2.97 8.30
C HIS A 291 -21.95 -3.05 9.81
N SER A 292 -23.02 -3.52 10.45
CA SER A 292 -22.99 -3.93 11.86
C SER A 292 -22.35 -5.32 11.97
N LEU A 293 -21.26 -5.42 12.73
CA LEU A 293 -20.62 -6.69 13.09
C LEU A 293 -20.87 -6.98 14.56
N ASP A 294 -21.38 -8.18 14.87
CA ASP A 294 -21.55 -8.64 16.24
C ASP A 294 -20.16 -8.90 16.85
N ILE A 295 -19.82 -8.17 17.92
CA ILE A 295 -18.53 -8.31 18.62
C ILE A 295 -18.50 -9.50 19.60
N LYS A 296 -19.61 -10.25 19.69
CA LYS A 296 -19.73 -11.57 20.34
C LYS A 296 -19.16 -11.64 21.77
N GLY A 297 -19.22 -10.52 22.50
CA GLY A 297 -18.77 -10.42 23.88
C GLY A 297 -17.41 -9.76 24.08
N SER A 298 -16.68 -9.44 23.00
CA SER A 298 -15.52 -8.53 23.05
C SER A 298 -15.96 -7.09 23.24
N GLU A 299 -15.13 -6.23 23.84
CA GLU A 299 -15.37 -4.78 23.86
C GLU A 299 -15.28 -4.14 22.46
N TRP A 300 -14.31 -4.58 21.64
CA TRP A 300 -14.07 -4.09 20.27
C TRP A 300 -13.03 -4.97 19.54
N PHE A 301 -12.99 -4.92 18.21
CA PHE A 301 -11.93 -5.52 17.39
C PHE A 301 -11.20 -4.47 16.54
N ASP A 302 -9.97 -4.79 16.18
CA ASP A 302 -9.19 -4.13 15.14
C ASP A 302 -9.44 -4.77 13.77
N LEU A 303 -9.57 -3.94 12.73
CA LEU A 303 -9.44 -4.41 11.36
C LEU A 303 -7.94 -4.57 11.05
N VAL A 304 -7.48 -5.81 11.02
CA VAL A 304 -6.05 -6.13 10.83
C VAL A 304 -5.69 -6.13 9.35
N PHE A 305 -6.55 -6.70 8.50
CA PHE A 305 -6.29 -6.80 7.07
C PHE A 305 -7.58 -6.97 6.27
N CYS A 306 -7.61 -6.50 5.02
CA CYS A 306 -8.73 -6.68 4.11
C CYS A 306 -8.26 -7.03 2.69
N PHE A 307 -8.99 -7.89 2.01
CA PHE A 307 -8.66 -8.34 0.64
C PHE A 307 -9.87 -8.88 -0.10
N THR A 308 -9.78 -8.97 -1.42
CA THR A 308 -10.79 -9.62 -2.28
C THR A 308 -10.33 -11.02 -2.65
N LEU A 309 -11.18 -12.04 -2.50
CA LEU A 309 -10.78 -13.42 -2.82
C LEU A 309 -10.50 -13.61 -4.31
N GLU A 310 -11.22 -12.89 -5.17
CA GLU A 310 -11.24 -13.12 -6.61
C GLU A 310 -10.10 -12.41 -7.37
N TYR A 311 -9.47 -11.42 -6.74
CA TYR A 311 -8.44 -10.60 -7.38
C TYR A 311 -7.07 -10.80 -6.73
N GLY A 312 -6.08 -10.94 -7.61
CA GLY A 312 -4.67 -10.96 -7.26
C GLY A 312 -4.22 -9.67 -6.58
N ASP A 313 -3.22 -9.82 -5.73
CA ASP A 313 -2.44 -8.70 -5.22
C ASP A 313 -1.75 -8.01 -6.41
N TYR A 314 -2.18 -6.79 -6.76
CA TYR A 314 -1.65 -6.10 -7.94
C TYR A 314 -0.24 -5.57 -7.66
N GLU A 315 0.74 -6.10 -8.40
CA GLU A 315 2.14 -5.70 -8.29
C GLU A 315 2.77 -5.50 -9.68
N PRO A 316 3.41 -4.35 -9.94
CA PRO A 316 4.10 -4.11 -11.21
C PRO A 316 5.33 -5.01 -11.36
N VAL A 317 5.41 -5.73 -12.48
CA VAL A 317 6.54 -6.62 -12.79
C VAL A 317 7.68 -5.80 -13.42
N GLU A 318 8.91 -5.98 -12.92
CA GLU A 318 10.15 -5.28 -13.31
C GLU A 318 10.39 -5.22 -14.84
N GLY A 319 9.88 -6.19 -15.60
CA GLY A 319 10.01 -6.27 -17.07
C GLY A 319 8.95 -5.51 -17.89
N LYS A 320 7.95 -4.87 -17.26
CA LYS A 320 6.91 -4.05 -17.93
C LYS A 320 7.09 -2.55 -17.64
N SER A 321 8.30 -2.10 -17.34
CA SER A 321 8.57 -0.67 -17.44
C SER A 321 8.29 -0.26 -18.89
N VAL A 322 7.46 0.78 -19.08
CA VAL A 322 7.29 1.39 -20.39
C VAL A 322 8.67 1.85 -20.82
N THR A 323 9.23 1.11 -21.76
CA THR A 323 10.51 1.41 -22.36
C THR A 323 10.36 2.77 -23.05
N SER A 324 11.20 3.71 -22.66
CA SER A 324 11.36 5.04 -23.23
C SER A 324 10.14 5.99 -23.16
N THR A 325 10.10 6.85 -22.15
CA THR A 325 9.91 8.27 -22.45
C THR A 325 11.28 8.88 -22.71
N ASN A 326 11.77 8.72 -23.94
CA ASN A 326 12.50 9.84 -24.53
C ASN A 326 11.54 11.03 -24.43
N THR A 327 11.87 11.94 -23.53
CA THR A 327 11.07 13.13 -23.29
C THR A 327 10.97 13.90 -24.61
N PRO A 328 9.77 14.39 -25.02
CA PRO A 328 9.65 15.32 -26.15
C PRO A 328 10.52 16.59 -25.97
N LYS A 329 11.00 16.82 -24.74
CA LYS A 329 11.86 17.95 -24.37
C LYS A 329 13.27 17.92 -24.97
N GLN A 330 13.81 16.76 -25.36
CA GLN A 330 15.15 16.67 -25.96
C GLN A 330 15.13 17.04 -27.45
N GLU A 331 14.10 16.60 -28.18
CA GLU A 331 13.89 16.97 -29.59
C GLU A 331 13.46 18.43 -29.72
N GLU A 332 12.61 18.96 -28.84
CA GLU A 332 12.30 20.41 -28.82
C GLU A 332 13.52 21.28 -28.47
N ARG A 333 14.41 20.83 -27.58
CA ARG A 333 15.66 21.55 -27.27
C ARG A 333 16.61 21.55 -28.46
N ASN A 334 16.75 20.43 -29.16
CA ASN A 334 17.61 20.33 -30.32
C ASN A 334 17.04 21.10 -31.52
N ALA A 335 15.71 21.06 -31.73
CA ALA A 335 15.01 21.83 -32.75
C ALA A 335 15.14 23.34 -32.50
N ARG A 336 14.92 23.81 -31.26
CA ARG A 336 15.13 25.23 -30.91
C ARG A 336 16.58 25.66 -31.04
N LYS A 337 17.54 24.78 -30.76
CA LYS A 337 18.96 25.10 -30.92
C LYS A 337 19.35 25.21 -32.40
N LEU A 338 18.81 24.35 -33.26
CA LEU A 338 18.98 24.41 -34.72
C LEU A 338 18.29 25.62 -35.35
N GLU A 339 17.10 26.02 -34.89
CA GLU A 339 16.43 27.26 -35.33
C GLU A 339 17.23 28.51 -34.94
N ILE A 340 17.78 28.56 -33.71
CA ILE A 340 18.60 29.69 -33.25
C ILE A 340 19.94 29.75 -34.03
N GLU A 341 20.52 28.63 -34.41
CA GLU A 341 21.74 28.60 -35.24
C GLU A 341 21.46 28.96 -36.71
N ALA A 342 20.31 28.57 -37.26
CA ALA A 342 19.90 28.94 -38.62
C ALA A 342 19.65 30.45 -38.77
N VAL A 343 18.96 31.08 -37.82
CA VAL A 343 18.68 32.53 -37.83
C VAL A 343 19.98 33.35 -37.70
N LYS A 344 20.95 32.88 -36.90
CA LYS A 344 22.27 33.53 -36.80
C LYS A 344 23.12 33.41 -38.07
N HIS A 345 22.90 32.36 -38.87
CA HIS A 345 23.61 32.17 -40.13
C HIS A 345 23.01 33.00 -41.28
N GLU A 346 21.72 33.31 -41.24
CA GLU A 346 21.08 34.24 -42.18
C GLU A 346 21.44 35.70 -41.90
N GLU A 347 21.46 36.13 -40.63
CA GLU A 347 21.86 37.50 -40.26
C GLU A 347 23.33 37.82 -40.54
N ALA A 348 24.21 36.82 -40.64
CA ALA A 348 25.63 37.00 -40.96
C ALA A 348 25.90 37.17 -42.47
N ASN A 349 24.93 36.87 -43.33
CA ASN A 349 25.08 36.94 -44.80
C ASN A 349 24.45 38.20 -45.42
N ASP A 350 23.70 38.99 -44.66
CA ASP A 350 23.20 40.30 -45.09
C ASP A 350 24.18 41.42 -44.69
N VAL A 351 25.37 41.39 -45.31
CA VAL A 351 26.21 42.59 -45.42
C VAL A 351 25.92 43.22 -46.79
N PRO A 352 25.35 44.44 -46.86
CA PRO A 352 25.13 45.10 -48.14
C PRO A 352 26.48 45.44 -48.77
N ILE A 353 26.75 44.87 -49.95
CA ILE A 353 27.81 45.36 -50.84
C ILE A 353 27.32 46.69 -51.41
N GLY A 354 27.77 47.79 -50.79
CA GLY A 354 27.58 49.16 -51.28
C GLY A 354 28.91 49.72 -51.78
N TYR A 355 28.93 50.13 -53.04
CA TYR A 355 29.99 50.86 -53.73
C TYR A 355 30.37 52.18 -53.06
#